data_AF-A0A1A9EWT3-F1
#
_entry.id   AF-A0A1A9EWT3-F1
#
_cell.length_a   1.000
_cell.length_b   1.000
_cell.length_c   1.000
_cell.angle_alpha   90.00
_cell.angle_beta   90.00
_cell.angle_gamma   90.00
#
_symmetry.space_group_name_H-M   'P 1'
#
loop_
_entity.id
_entity.type
_entity.pdbx_description
1 polymer ?
#
loop_
_entity_poly.entity_id
_entity_poly.type
_entity_poly.pdbx_seq_one_letter_code
_entity_poly.pdbx_strand_id
1 'polypeptide(L)'
;MRKEYRGITGRTRRLLQMPEGVNVDFKREASAVHASDLVAFANAASGGTLLIGIDEYTSDDGVQRGQVVGCDVDDGARLSLINKATGCYPNIDVEIFIENLGARPFLRVEIPAGPSKPYCTPSGQYTMRADGRNRALYPEELLSIFMDREGEQFLSRFRNAVFRLEHQVGGISHSINDGLLQVSQHIHDLDDQLRRTFSRIDQLTDSSKKRSRNMLQTLRDSQESIGNLERLLSEGNGNQQRYQVMLREVEEKLGGLLDNMTSDTAVDG
;
A
#
# COMPACT_ATOMS: atom_id res chain seq x y z
N MET A 1 -28.16 43.42 -7.05
CA MET A 1 -29.61 43.17 -6.94
C MET A 1 -30.18 44.03 -5.82
N ARG A 2 -31.34 44.66 -5.98
CA ARG A 2 -31.93 45.55 -4.98
C ARG A 2 -32.39 44.75 -3.75
N LYS A 3 -31.96 45.14 -2.55
CA LYS A 3 -32.30 44.46 -1.28
C LYS A 3 -33.37 45.17 -0.46
N GLU A 4 -33.80 46.36 -0.88
CA GLU A 4 -34.76 47.19 -0.17
C GLU A 4 -35.93 47.61 -1.07
N TYR A 5 -37.15 47.38 -0.60
CA TYR A 5 -38.37 47.59 -1.35
C TYR A 5 -39.33 48.51 -0.59
N ARG A 6 -39.85 49.55 -1.27
CA ARG A 6 -40.84 50.46 -0.68
C ARG A 6 -42.19 49.79 -0.38
N GLY A 7 -42.55 48.77 -1.15
CA GLY A 7 -43.76 47.96 -0.94
C GLY A 7 -43.44 46.48 -0.86
N ILE A 8 -44.49 45.66 -0.72
CA ILE A 8 -44.38 44.19 -0.64
C ILE A 8 -44.15 43.61 -2.03
N THR A 9 -43.15 42.75 -2.20
CA THR A 9 -42.85 42.10 -3.48
C THR A 9 -43.87 41.01 -3.81
N GLY A 10 -44.01 40.64 -5.09
CA GLY A 10 -44.92 39.58 -5.51
C GLY A 10 -44.58 38.19 -4.95
N ARG A 11 -43.31 37.95 -4.59
CA ARG A 11 -42.90 36.74 -3.87
C ARG A 11 -43.44 36.74 -2.44
N THR A 12 -43.20 37.83 -1.71
CA THR A 12 -43.64 37.93 -0.32
C THR A 12 -45.15 37.94 -0.16
N ARG A 13 -45.90 38.54 -1.10
CA ARG A 13 -47.37 38.43 -1.10
C ARG A 13 -47.87 36.98 -1.19
N ARG A 14 -47.19 36.14 -1.99
CA ARG A 14 -47.54 34.71 -2.08
C ARG A 14 -47.24 33.99 -0.78
N LEU A 15 -46.08 34.25 -0.18
CA LEU A 15 -45.70 33.65 1.11
C LEU A 15 -46.64 34.06 2.24
N LEU A 16 -47.07 35.32 2.30
CA LEU A 16 -48.05 35.83 3.26
C LEU A 16 -49.43 35.16 3.17
N GLN A 17 -49.79 34.66 1.98
CA GLN A 17 -51.05 33.96 1.75
C GLN A 17 -50.97 32.47 2.08
N MET A 18 -49.77 31.92 2.26
CA MET A 18 -49.56 30.54 2.66
C MET A 18 -49.57 30.42 4.19
N PRO A 19 -50.05 29.29 4.74
CA PRO A 19 -49.84 28.99 6.15
C PRO A 19 -48.36 28.76 6.44
N GLU A 20 -47.96 28.89 7.71
CA GLU A 20 -46.64 28.41 8.14
C GLU A 20 -46.48 26.94 7.80
N GLY A 21 -45.27 26.56 7.39
CA GLY A 21 -45.07 25.25 6.82
C GLY A 21 -43.61 24.91 6.61
N VAL A 22 -43.38 24.00 5.66
CA VAL A 22 -42.04 23.49 5.36
C VAL A 22 -41.13 24.56 4.76
N ASN A 23 -41.70 25.52 4.03
CA ASN A 23 -40.96 26.50 3.23
C ASN A 23 -41.05 27.93 3.77
N VAL A 24 -41.94 28.21 4.72
CA VAL A 24 -42.16 29.56 5.26
C VAL A 24 -42.45 29.50 6.75
N ASP A 25 -41.91 30.46 7.50
CA ASP A 25 -42.12 30.64 8.93
C ASP A 25 -42.25 32.14 9.23
N PHE A 26 -43.14 32.49 10.16
CA PHE A 26 -43.37 33.88 10.57
C PHE A 26 -42.79 34.11 11.96
N LYS A 27 -42.17 35.26 12.14
CA LYS A 27 -41.69 35.75 13.43
C LYS A 27 -42.09 37.20 13.58
N ARG A 28 -42.49 37.59 14.79
CA ARG A 28 -42.79 39.00 15.08
C ARG A 28 -41.53 39.87 15.09
N GLU A 29 -40.41 39.33 15.58
CA GLU A 29 -39.17 40.10 15.79
C GLU A 29 -37.92 39.29 15.44
N ALA A 30 -36.82 39.97 15.10
CA ALA A 30 -35.54 39.33 14.77
C ALA A 30 -34.89 38.62 15.97
N SER A 31 -35.23 39.07 17.18
CA SER A 31 -34.85 38.46 18.46
C SER A 31 -35.38 37.02 18.58
N ALA A 32 -36.61 36.77 18.10
CA ALA A 32 -37.31 35.49 18.16
C ALA A 32 -36.79 34.44 17.16
N VAL A 33 -35.83 34.80 16.30
CA VAL A 33 -35.20 33.88 15.37
C VAL A 33 -34.14 33.05 16.10
N HIS A 34 -34.27 31.73 16.09
CA HIS A 34 -33.28 30.83 16.66
C HIS A 34 -32.34 30.27 15.59
N ALA A 35 -31.12 29.88 15.98
CA ALA A 35 -30.19 29.21 15.06
C ALA A 35 -30.80 27.89 14.51
N SER A 36 -31.64 27.22 15.30
CA SER A 36 -32.38 26.03 14.88
C SER A 36 -33.33 26.30 13.73
N ASP A 37 -33.94 27.50 13.64
CA ASP A 37 -34.79 27.86 12.50
C ASP A 37 -33.98 27.91 11.20
N LEU A 38 -32.79 28.51 11.26
CA LEU A 38 -31.88 28.61 10.12
C LEU A 38 -31.39 27.22 9.68
N VAL A 39 -30.97 26.41 10.64
CA VAL A 39 -30.50 25.04 10.43
C VAL A 39 -31.60 24.16 9.82
N ALA A 40 -32.84 24.27 10.33
CA ALA A 40 -33.96 23.48 9.85
C ALA A 40 -34.27 23.76 8.37
N PHE A 41 -34.20 25.03 7.94
CA PHE A 41 -34.33 25.39 6.53
C PHE A 41 -33.11 24.97 5.70
N ALA A 42 -31.88 25.19 6.19
CA ALA A 42 -30.67 24.78 5.46
C ALA A 42 -30.62 23.26 5.21
N ASN A 43 -31.14 22.45 6.14
CA ASN A 43 -31.25 21.00 6.00
C ASN A 43 -32.43 20.56 5.12
N ALA A 44 -33.48 21.38 4.97
CA ALA A 44 -34.63 21.06 4.13
C ALA A 44 -34.25 20.91 2.64
N ALA A 45 -35.04 20.14 1.89
CA ALA A 45 -34.72 19.82 0.48
C ALA A 45 -34.68 21.07 -0.42
N SER A 46 -35.59 22.02 -0.20
CA SER A 46 -35.76 23.25 -0.98
C SER A 46 -35.27 24.52 -0.28
N GLY A 47 -34.76 24.42 0.95
CA GLY A 47 -34.55 25.60 1.79
C GLY A 47 -35.87 26.16 2.31
N GLY A 48 -35.90 27.46 2.61
CA GLY A 48 -37.12 28.16 2.98
C GLY A 48 -36.95 29.66 3.15
N THR A 49 -37.97 30.30 3.70
CA THR A 49 -38.02 31.74 3.90
C THR A 49 -38.57 32.07 5.27
N LEU A 50 -37.84 32.89 6.03
CA LEU A 50 -38.27 33.42 7.30
C LEU A 50 -38.77 34.86 7.08
N LEU A 51 -40.01 35.14 7.46
CA LEU A 51 -40.55 36.49 7.43
C LEU A 51 -40.63 37.05 8.85
N ILE A 52 -39.90 38.13 9.10
CA ILE A 52 -39.76 38.75 10.41
C ILE A 52 -40.49 40.09 10.39
N GLY A 53 -41.29 40.39 11.42
CA GLY A 53 -42.26 41.50 11.42
C GLY A 53 -43.64 41.08 10.93
N ILE A 54 -43.94 39.78 11.02
CA ILE A 54 -45.21 39.18 10.57
C ILE A 54 -45.79 38.40 11.74
N ASP A 55 -47.08 38.63 11.98
CA ASP A 55 -47.87 37.89 12.96
C ASP A 55 -48.79 36.90 12.25
N GLU A 56 -49.15 35.84 12.95
CA GLU A 56 -50.08 34.84 12.42
C GLU A 56 -51.52 35.20 12.83
N TYR A 57 -52.44 35.12 11.88
CA TYR A 57 -53.87 35.22 12.15
C TYR A 57 -54.63 34.10 11.43
N THR A 58 -55.75 33.69 12.00
CA THR A 58 -56.69 32.76 11.35
C THR A 58 -57.75 33.58 10.64
N SER A 59 -57.88 33.41 9.34
CA SER A 59 -58.94 34.05 8.55
C SER A 59 -60.29 33.41 8.87
N ASP A 60 -61.38 34.10 8.52
CA ASP A 60 -62.77 33.61 8.72
C ASP A 60 -63.01 32.22 8.07
N ASP A 61 -62.26 31.87 7.01
CA ASP A 61 -62.28 30.57 6.34
C ASP A 61 -61.53 29.45 7.10
N GLY A 62 -61.02 29.72 8.31
CA GLY A 62 -60.27 28.77 9.14
C GLY A 62 -58.82 28.54 8.71
N VAL A 63 -58.31 29.32 7.76
CA VAL A 63 -56.94 29.19 7.21
C VAL A 63 -56.00 30.19 7.88
N GLN A 64 -54.85 29.72 8.35
CA GLN A 64 -53.78 30.55 8.89
C GLN A 64 -53.06 31.34 7.79
N ARG A 65 -52.84 32.64 8.03
CA ARG A 65 -52.17 33.57 7.11
C ARG A 65 -51.29 34.54 7.89
N GLY A 66 -50.35 35.18 7.19
CA GLY A 66 -49.48 36.20 7.76
C GLY A 66 -50.07 37.61 7.68
N GLN A 67 -50.03 38.36 8.78
CA GLN A 67 -50.35 39.78 8.86
C GLN A 67 -49.09 40.60 9.13
N VAL A 68 -48.85 41.64 8.33
CA VAL A 68 -47.70 42.53 8.50
C VAL A 68 -47.91 43.44 9.72
N VAL A 69 -47.16 43.17 10.78
CA VAL A 69 -47.11 44.02 11.99
C VAL A 69 -45.94 45.01 11.93
N GLY A 70 -44.88 44.66 11.19
CA GLY A 70 -43.64 45.41 11.09
C GLY A 70 -42.64 45.03 12.19
N CYS A 71 -41.37 45.30 11.95
CA CYS A 71 -40.30 45.16 12.94
C CYS A 71 -39.21 46.20 12.70
N ASP A 72 -38.30 46.35 13.64
CA ASP A 72 -37.07 47.10 13.42
C ASP A 72 -36.22 46.38 12.37
N VAL A 73 -35.84 47.13 11.32
CA VAL A 73 -35.06 46.64 10.17
C VAL A 73 -33.66 47.27 10.14
N ASP A 74 -33.17 47.65 11.31
CA ASP A 74 -31.89 48.31 11.49
C ASP A 74 -30.70 47.37 11.22
N ASP A 75 -29.49 47.94 11.19
CA ASP A 75 -28.27 47.17 11.01
C ASP A 75 -28.04 46.17 12.16
N GLY A 76 -28.57 46.46 13.36
CA GLY A 76 -28.52 45.55 14.51
C GLY A 76 -29.28 44.25 14.28
N ALA A 77 -30.53 44.33 13.84
CA ALA A 77 -31.34 43.17 13.49
C ALA A 77 -30.68 42.34 12.37
N ARG A 78 -30.17 43.01 11.34
CA ARG A 78 -29.46 42.36 10.23
C ARG A 78 -28.19 41.66 10.69
N LEU A 79 -27.36 42.32 11.49
CA LEU A 79 -26.12 41.76 12.02
C LEU A 79 -26.39 40.56 12.94
N SER A 80 -27.44 40.63 13.76
CA SER A 80 -27.87 39.51 14.62
C SER A 80 -28.20 38.26 13.81
N LEU A 81 -28.94 38.40 12.71
CA LEU A 81 -29.29 37.29 11.81
C LEU A 81 -28.05 36.70 11.12
N ILE A 82 -27.15 37.56 10.63
CA ILE A 82 -25.90 37.13 10.00
C ILE A 82 -25.05 36.35 11.01
N ASN A 83 -24.87 36.89 12.22
CA ASN A 83 -24.07 36.24 13.27
C ASN A 83 -24.63 34.86 13.65
N LYS A 84 -25.96 34.71 13.72
CA LYS A 84 -26.61 33.41 13.95
C LYS A 84 -26.31 32.43 12.81
N ALA A 85 -26.38 32.88 11.57
CA ALA A 85 -26.12 32.06 10.38
C ALA A 85 -24.66 31.62 10.28
N THR A 86 -23.71 32.53 10.53
CA THR A 86 -22.26 32.23 10.52
C THR A 86 -21.79 31.45 11.73
N GLY A 87 -22.56 31.45 12.83
CA GLY A 87 -22.27 30.63 14.00
C GLY A 87 -22.66 29.16 13.84
N CYS A 88 -23.49 28.82 12.85
CA CYS A 88 -23.85 27.44 12.54
C CYS A 88 -22.70 26.70 11.85
N TYR A 89 -22.73 25.38 11.90
CA TYR A 89 -21.72 24.54 11.24
C TYR A 89 -22.35 23.56 10.25
N PRO A 90 -21.96 23.58 8.97
CA PRO A 90 -21.21 24.64 8.29
C PRO A 90 -21.92 25.99 8.33
N ASN A 91 -21.23 27.08 7.97
CA ASN A 91 -21.85 28.41 7.89
C ASN A 91 -23.06 28.37 6.94
N ILE A 92 -24.16 29.00 7.35
CA ILE A 92 -25.38 29.08 6.55
C ILE A 92 -25.39 30.39 5.76
N ASP A 93 -25.57 30.29 4.45
CA ASP A 93 -25.77 31.46 3.60
C ASP A 93 -27.20 31.98 3.76
N VAL A 94 -27.36 33.30 3.96
CA VAL A 94 -28.67 33.94 4.10
C VAL A 94 -28.77 35.20 3.24
N GLU A 95 -29.90 35.36 2.56
CA GLU A 95 -30.22 36.58 1.83
C GLU A 95 -31.30 37.38 2.55
N ILE A 96 -30.92 38.55 3.07
CA ILE A 96 -31.83 39.43 3.81
C ILE A 96 -32.32 40.55 2.89
N PHE A 97 -33.65 40.72 2.85
CA PHE A 97 -34.35 41.75 2.10
C PHE A 97 -35.25 42.55 3.05
N ILE A 98 -35.28 43.87 2.87
CA ILE A 98 -36.17 44.77 3.60
C ILE A 98 -37.35 45.08 2.68
N GLU A 99 -38.57 44.86 3.17
CA GLU A 99 -39.80 45.12 2.42
C GLU A 99 -40.73 46.09 3.15
N ASN A 100 -41.62 46.72 2.38
CA ASN A 100 -42.67 47.60 2.89
C ASN A 100 -42.17 48.83 3.69
N LEU A 101 -41.00 49.38 3.30
CA LEU A 101 -40.41 50.59 3.91
C LEU A 101 -41.35 51.81 3.93
N GLY A 102 -42.34 51.87 3.03
CA GLY A 102 -43.29 52.98 2.98
C GLY A 102 -44.41 52.94 4.03
N ALA A 103 -44.51 51.85 4.81
CA ALA A 103 -45.55 51.69 5.82
C ALA A 103 -45.00 50.98 7.06
N ARG A 104 -45.14 49.65 7.13
CA ARG A 104 -44.65 48.81 8.23
C ARG A 104 -43.48 47.98 7.71
N PRO A 105 -42.23 48.40 7.90
CA PRO A 105 -41.07 47.70 7.38
C PRO A 105 -40.93 46.33 8.06
N PHE A 106 -40.46 45.34 7.30
CA PHE A 106 -40.25 43.99 7.81
C PHE A 106 -39.13 43.29 7.01
N LEU A 107 -38.57 42.19 7.54
CA LEU A 107 -37.49 41.46 6.89
C LEU A 107 -37.99 40.17 6.22
N ARG A 108 -37.55 39.93 5.00
CA ARG A 108 -37.61 38.61 4.36
C ARG A 108 -36.20 38.04 4.32
N VAL A 109 -36.00 36.90 4.98
CA VAL A 109 -34.72 36.18 5.00
C VAL A 109 -34.89 34.90 4.19
N GLU A 110 -34.20 34.80 3.06
CA GLU A 110 -34.16 33.56 2.26
C GLU A 110 -32.98 32.71 2.69
N ILE A 111 -33.25 31.43 2.95
CA ILE A 111 -32.29 30.44 3.40
C ILE A 111 -32.33 29.31 2.37
N PRO A 112 -31.35 29.22 1.45
CA PRO A 112 -31.31 28.16 0.45
C PRO A 112 -31.09 26.79 1.11
N ALA A 113 -31.43 25.72 0.39
CA ALA A 113 -30.98 24.38 0.75
C ALA A 113 -29.45 24.36 0.74
N GLY A 114 -28.85 24.04 1.88
CA GLY A 114 -27.40 24.06 2.00
C GLY A 114 -26.76 22.93 1.19
N PRO A 115 -25.64 23.17 0.49
CA PRO A 115 -24.95 22.13 -0.27
C PRO A 115 -24.19 21.14 0.62
N SER A 116 -23.85 21.55 1.85
CA SER A 116 -22.94 20.81 2.74
C SER A 116 -23.68 20.19 3.93
N LYS A 117 -24.85 19.60 3.68
CA LYS A 117 -25.64 18.92 4.72
C LYS A 117 -24.82 17.79 5.39
N PRO A 118 -25.07 17.47 6.66
CA PRO A 118 -26.04 18.12 7.54
C PRO A 118 -25.47 19.37 8.22
N TYR A 119 -26.33 20.37 8.45
CA TYR A 119 -26.05 21.58 9.22
C TYR A 119 -26.49 21.41 10.66
N CYS A 120 -25.76 22.03 11.60
CA CYS A 120 -26.12 22.10 13.01
C CYS A 120 -25.95 23.50 13.60
N THR A 121 -26.63 23.71 14.72
CA THR A 121 -26.47 24.91 15.54
C THR A 121 -25.08 24.94 16.19
N PRO A 122 -24.62 26.09 16.73
CA PRO A 122 -23.39 26.14 17.53
C PRO A 122 -23.37 25.15 18.72
N SER A 123 -24.56 24.78 19.23
CA SER A 123 -24.73 23.78 20.30
C SER A 123 -24.75 22.33 19.82
N GLY A 124 -24.55 22.08 18.51
CA GLY A 124 -24.55 20.73 17.93
C GLY A 124 -25.95 20.15 17.69
N GLN A 125 -26.99 20.96 17.65
CA GLN A 125 -28.36 20.50 17.39
C GLN A 125 -28.62 20.41 15.89
N TYR A 126 -28.97 19.21 15.42
CA TYR A 126 -29.39 18.95 14.05
C TYR A 126 -30.90 18.97 13.96
N THR A 127 -31.46 19.86 13.15
CA THR A 127 -32.90 20.00 12.96
C THR A 127 -33.27 20.08 11.49
N MET A 128 -34.49 19.69 11.16
CA MET A 128 -35.09 19.78 9.83
C MET A 128 -36.55 20.22 9.97
N ARG A 129 -37.07 20.95 8.97
CA ARG A 129 -38.49 21.31 8.90
C ARG A 129 -39.35 20.08 8.61
N ALA A 130 -40.35 19.83 9.46
CA ALA A 130 -41.40 18.82 9.27
C ALA A 130 -42.74 19.42 9.71
N ASP A 131 -43.74 19.41 8.83
CA ASP A 131 -45.12 19.85 9.11
C ASP A 131 -45.22 21.24 9.78
N GLY A 132 -44.41 22.20 9.32
CA GLY A 132 -44.40 23.57 9.86
C GLY A 132 -43.65 23.74 11.18
N ARG A 133 -42.99 22.70 11.69
CA ARG A 133 -42.18 22.75 12.92
C ARG A 133 -40.75 22.28 12.68
N ASN A 134 -39.85 22.70 13.57
CA ASN A 134 -38.50 22.17 13.61
C ASN A 134 -38.52 20.84 14.37
N ARG A 135 -38.11 19.75 13.72
CA ARG A 135 -37.90 18.44 14.33
C ARG A 135 -36.41 18.13 14.40
N ALA A 136 -35.96 17.47 15.46
CA ALA A 136 -34.61 16.94 15.52
C ALA A 136 -34.42 15.84 14.46
N LEU A 137 -33.28 15.82 13.78
CA LEU A 137 -32.92 14.73 12.87
C LEU A 137 -32.65 13.46 13.68
N TYR A 138 -33.25 12.34 13.26
CA TYR A 138 -32.97 11.04 13.88
C TYR A 138 -31.56 10.56 13.49
N PRO A 139 -30.92 9.71 14.30
CA PRO A 139 -29.58 9.20 14.01
C PRO A 139 -29.45 8.53 12.63
N GLU A 140 -30.47 7.78 12.20
CA GLU A 140 -30.49 7.12 10.89
C GLU A 140 -30.54 8.11 9.73
N GLU A 141 -31.35 9.16 9.86
CA GLU A 141 -31.44 10.24 8.86
C GLU A 141 -30.11 11.00 8.76
N LEU A 142 -29.50 11.28 9.91
CA LEU A 142 -28.21 11.96 9.97
C LEU A 142 -27.10 11.11 9.33
N LEU A 143 -27.07 9.82 9.64
CA LEU A 143 -26.12 8.87 9.04
C LEU A 143 -26.30 8.80 7.53
N SER A 144 -27.55 8.73 7.05
CA SER A 144 -27.84 8.74 5.62
C SER A 144 -27.25 9.98 4.93
N ILE A 145 -27.44 11.17 5.51
CA ILE A 145 -26.91 12.42 4.93
C ILE A 145 -25.37 12.41 4.92
N PHE A 146 -24.73 11.91 5.99
CA PHE A 146 -23.27 11.77 6.01
C PHE A 146 -22.78 10.77 4.96
N MET A 147 -23.43 9.63 4.82
CA MET A 147 -23.08 8.61 3.84
C MET A 147 -23.30 9.09 2.41
N ASP A 148 -24.34 9.88 2.13
CA ASP A 148 -24.55 10.47 0.80
C ASP A 148 -23.45 11.48 0.47
N ARG A 149 -23.04 12.30 1.44
CA ARG A 149 -21.97 13.28 1.27
C ARG A 149 -20.59 12.62 1.11
N GLU A 150 -20.30 11.59 1.90
CA GLU A 150 -19.00 10.92 1.89
C GLU A 150 -18.93 9.75 0.90
N GLY A 151 -20.06 9.27 0.40
CA GLY A 151 -20.18 8.05 -0.40
C GLY A 151 -19.33 8.07 -1.65
N GLU A 152 -19.31 9.18 -2.38
CA GLU A 152 -18.45 9.35 -3.58
C GLU A 152 -16.96 9.31 -3.22
N GLN A 153 -16.56 9.96 -2.14
CA GLN A 153 -15.18 9.96 -1.68
C GLN A 153 -14.76 8.58 -1.17
N PHE A 154 -15.68 7.89 -0.46
CA PHE A 154 -15.51 6.52 -0.01
C PHE A 154 -15.35 5.56 -1.19
N LEU A 155 -16.26 5.60 -2.17
CA LEU A 155 -16.21 4.79 -3.38
C LEU A 155 -14.90 5.02 -4.15
N SER A 156 -14.47 6.27 -4.29
CA SER A 156 -13.20 6.59 -4.94
C SER A 156 -12.00 6.00 -4.18
N ARG A 157 -11.94 6.16 -2.85
CA ARG A 157 -10.87 5.59 -2.02
C ARG A 157 -10.90 4.06 -2.06
N PHE A 158 -12.09 3.47 -2.02
CA PHE A 158 -12.29 2.03 -2.08
C PHE A 158 -11.80 1.47 -3.42
N ARG A 159 -12.19 2.07 -4.55
CA ARG A 159 -11.72 1.65 -5.89
C ARG A 159 -10.20 1.77 -6.00
N ASN A 160 -9.60 2.84 -5.48
CA ASN A 160 -8.15 2.98 -5.45
C ASN A 160 -7.46 1.90 -4.59
N ALA A 161 -8.04 1.55 -3.45
CA ALA A 161 -7.51 0.49 -2.59
C ALA A 161 -7.59 -0.88 -3.28
N VAL A 162 -8.72 -1.19 -3.93
CA VAL A 162 -8.89 -2.42 -4.71
C VAL A 162 -7.89 -2.48 -5.86
N PHE A 163 -7.73 -1.39 -6.62
CA PHE A 163 -6.75 -1.33 -7.71
C PHE A 163 -5.31 -1.61 -7.23
N ARG A 164 -4.92 -1.06 -6.07
CA ARG A 164 -3.61 -1.34 -5.46
C ARG A 164 -3.45 -2.80 -5.07
N LEU A 165 -4.49 -3.41 -4.49
CA LEU A 165 -4.49 -4.82 -4.13
C LEU A 165 -4.34 -5.71 -5.37
N GLU A 166 -5.11 -5.45 -6.43
CA GLU A 166 -5.00 -6.19 -7.69
C GLU A 166 -3.58 -6.12 -8.27
N HIS A 167 -2.97 -4.92 -8.26
CA HIS A 167 -1.62 -4.74 -8.75
C HIS A 167 -0.57 -5.47 -7.89
N GLN A 168 -0.71 -5.44 -6.55
CA GLN A 168 0.16 -6.18 -5.65
C GLN A 168 0.05 -7.70 -5.84
N VAL A 169 -1.17 -8.23 -5.98
CA VAL A 169 -1.40 -9.66 -6.24
C VAL A 169 -0.80 -10.07 -7.59
N GLY A 170 -0.96 -9.24 -8.63
CA GLY A 170 -0.32 -9.46 -9.92
C GLY A 170 1.21 -9.51 -9.83
N GLY A 171 1.81 -8.60 -9.06
CA GLY A 171 3.25 -8.58 -8.78
C GLY A 171 3.73 -9.84 -8.06
N ILE A 172 3.00 -10.29 -7.01
CA ILE A 172 3.31 -11.52 -6.28
C ILE A 172 3.28 -12.74 -7.22
N SER A 173 2.26 -12.86 -8.06
CA SER A 173 2.16 -13.96 -9.02
C SER A 173 3.35 -13.99 -9.98
N HIS A 174 3.84 -12.83 -10.42
CA HIS A 174 5.01 -12.72 -11.28
C HIS A 174 6.29 -13.16 -10.55
N SER A 175 6.50 -12.65 -9.33
CA SER A 175 7.67 -13.03 -8.51
C SER A 175 7.69 -14.52 -8.17
N ILE A 176 6.53 -15.14 -7.92
CA ILE A 176 6.43 -16.59 -7.71
C ILE A 176 6.84 -17.34 -8.98
N ASN A 177 6.35 -16.92 -10.16
CA ASN A 177 6.67 -17.58 -11.41
C ASN A 177 8.16 -17.47 -11.75
N ASP A 178 8.75 -16.29 -11.55
CA ASP A 178 10.18 -16.05 -11.73
C ASP A 178 11.02 -16.88 -10.73
N GLY A 179 10.58 -16.95 -9.48
CA GLY A 179 11.22 -17.79 -8.45
C GLY A 179 11.18 -19.27 -8.81
N LEU A 180 10.07 -19.78 -9.34
CA LEU A 180 9.95 -21.18 -9.79
C LEU A 180 10.89 -21.48 -10.96
N LEU A 181 11.03 -20.56 -11.91
CA LEU A 181 11.99 -20.67 -13.02
C LEU A 181 13.44 -20.74 -12.50
N GLN A 182 13.81 -19.88 -11.56
CA GLN A 182 15.14 -19.90 -10.95
C GLN A 182 15.42 -21.22 -10.20
N VAL A 183 14.44 -21.71 -9.44
CA VAL A 183 14.57 -23.00 -8.73
C VAL A 183 14.75 -24.14 -9.73
N SER A 184 13.97 -24.16 -10.81
CA SER A 184 14.12 -25.18 -11.86
C SER A 184 15.52 -25.15 -12.48
N GLN A 185 16.08 -23.97 -12.69
CA GLN A 185 17.40 -23.79 -13.28
C GLN A 185 18.50 -24.26 -12.31
N HIS A 186 18.39 -23.93 -11.03
CA HIS A 186 19.28 -24.46 -9.99
C HIS A 186 19.21 -25.97 -9.87
N ILE A 187 18.03 -26.60 -9.97
CA ILE A 187 17.90 -28.05 -9.97
C ILE A 187 18.67 -28.66 -11.16
N HIS A 188 18.60 -28.03 -12.33
CA HIS A 188 19.32 -28.49 -13.51
C HIS A 188 20.84 -28.38 -13.35
N ASP A 189 21.32 -27.25 -12.83
CA ASP A 189 22.74 -27.05 -12.53
C ASP A 189 23.25 -28.08 -11.49
N LEU A 190 22.42 -28.42 -10.50
CA LEU A 190 22.73 -29.42 -9.49
C LEU A 190 22.83 -30.83 -10.08
N ASP A 191 21.92 -31.21 -11.00
CA ASP A 191 22.00 -32.48 -11.73
C ASP A 191 23.30 -32.59 -12.54
N ASP A 192 23.67 -31.50 -13.23
CA ASP A 192 24.92 -31.43 -13.99
C ASP A 192 26.15 -31.57 -13.09
N GLN A 193 26.16 -30.90 -11.94
CA GLN A 193 27.22 -31.04 -10.95
C GLN A 193 27.30 -32.46 -10.42
N LEU A 194 26.17 -33.08 -10.08
CA LEU A 194 26.12 -34.47 -9.62
C LEU A 194 26.68 -35.41 -10.68
N ARG A 195 26.26 -35.30 -11.95
CA ARG A 195 26.79 -36.11 -13.06
C ARG A 195 28.30 -36.00 -13.21
N ARG A 196 28.85 -34.78 -13.14
CA ARG A 196 30.30 -34.56 -13.19
C ARG A 196 31.02 -35.19 -12.00
N THR A 197 30.41 -35.10 -10.81
CA THR A 197 30.98 -35.66 -9.59
C THR A 197 31.00 -37.19 -9.64
N PHE A 198 29.91 -37.82 -10.10
CA PHE A 198 29.85 -39.26 -10.33
C PHE A 198 30.88 -39.73 -11.36
N SER A 199 31.04 -39.01 -12.48
CA SER A 199 32.06 -39.34 -13.48
C SER A 199 33.49 -39.29 -12.91
N ARG A 200 33.79 -38.30 -12.07
CA ARG A 200 35.08 -38.22 -11.36
C ARG A 200 35.27 -39.38 -10.38
N ILE A 201 34.23 -39.77 -9.64
CA ILE A 201 34.27 -40.91 -8.73
C ILE A 201 34.53 -42.20 -9.50
N ASP A 202 33.89 -42.40 -10.65
CA ASP A 202 34.14 -43.56 -11.51
C ASP A 202 35.59 -43.60 -11.99
N GLN A 203 36.12 -42.48 -12.48
CA GLN A 203 37.52 -42.38 -12.90
C GLN A 203 38.50 -42.67 -11.75
N LEU A 204 38.24 -42.13 -10.55
CA LEU A 204 39.05 -42.39 -9.36
C LEU A 204 38.96 -43.86 -8.94
N THR A 205 37.76 -44.45 -9.00
CA THR A 205 37.54 -45.86 -8.68
C THR A 205 38.29 -46.78 -9.64
N ASP A 206 38.25 -46.51 -10.94
CA ASP A 206 39.00 -47.26 -11.94
C ASP A 206 40.52 -47.09 -11.81
N SER A 207 40.97 -45.87 -11.50
CA SER A 207 42.38 -45.58 -11.22
C SER A 207 42.86 -46.35 -9.98
N SER A 208 42.04 -46.38 -8.93
CA SER A 208 42.30 -47.15 -7.71
C SER A 208 42.37 -48.65 -7.99
N LYS A 209 41.40 -49.20 -8.75
CA LYS A 209 41.44 -50.61 -9.19
C LYS A 209 42.72 -50.96 -9.95
N LYS A 210 43.14 -50.13 -10.92
CA LYS A 210 44.39 -50.33 -11.67
C LYS A 210 45.61 -50.31 -10.75
N ARG A 211 45.68 -49.33 -9.84
CA ARG A 211 46.78 -49.20 -8.87
C ARG A 211 46.87 -50.43 -7.96
N SER A 212 45.73 -50.90 -7.42
CA SER A 212 45.69 -52.12 -6.61
C SER A 212 46.20 -53.35 -7.37
N ARG A 213 45.81 -53.53 -8.64
CA ARG A 213 46.32 -54.65 -9.45
C ARG A 213 47.83 -54.58 -9.66
N ASN A 214 48.36 -53.40 -10.01
CA ASN A 214 49.80 -53.21 -10.18
C ASN A 214 50.54 -53.51 -8.87
N MET A 215 50.05 -53.02 -7.74
CA MET A 215 50.64 -53.29 -6.43
C MET A 215 50.64 -54.79 -6.10
N LEU A 216 49.53 -55.49 -6.36
CA LEU A 216 49.45 -56.95 -6.18
C LEU A 216 50.45 -57.69 -7.08
N GLN A 217 50.67 -57.22 -8.30
CA GLN A 217 51.66 -57.81 -9.21
C GLN A 217 53.08 -57.58 -8.70
N THR A 218 53.44 -56.35 -8.33
CA THR A 218 54.76 -56.04 -7.75
C THR A 218 55.03 -56.83 -6.47
N LEU A 219 54.01 -57.04 -5.62
CA LEU A 219 54.14 -57.90 -4.44
C LEU A 219 54.43 -59.36 -4.81
N ARG A 220 53.79 -59.90 -5.86
CA ARG A 220 54.10 -61.24 -6.37
C ARG A 220 55.52 -61.33 -6.93
N ASP A 221 55.92 -60.37 -7.76
CA ASP A 221 57.25 -60.36 -8.37
C ASP A 221 58.36 -60.24 -7.29
N SER A 222 58.10 -59.44 -6.25
CA SER A 222 58.98 -59.32 -5.07
C SER A 222 59.06 -60.64 -4.31
N GLN A 223 57.93 -61.31 -4.09
CA GLN A 223 57.89 -62.61 -3.42
C GLN A 223 58.68 -63.69 -4.19
N GLU A 224 58.58 -63.70 -5.53
CA GLU A 224 59.35 -64.61 -6.38
C GLU A 224 60.85 -64.30 -6.35
N SER A 225 61.21 -63.01 -6.38
CA SER A 225 62.60 -62.56 -6.29
C SER A 225 63.24 -62.94 -4.94
N ILE A 226 62.50 -62.81 -3.84
CA ILE A 226 62.95 -63.26 -2.51
C ILE A 226 63.18 -64.78 -2.51
N GLY A 227 62.26 -65.57 -3.07
CA GLY A 227 62.43 -67.02 -3.17
C GLY A 227 63.64 -67.45 -4.01
N ASN A 228 63.95 -66.70 -5.08
CA ASN A 228 65.15 -66.95 -5.90
C ASN A 228 66.45 -66.59 -5.15
N LEU A 229 66.45 -65.50 -4.37
CA LEU A 229 67.55 -65.14 -3.49
C LEU A 229 67.81 -66.20 -2.41
N GLU A 230 66.76 -66.73 -1.80
CA GLU A 230 66.87 -67.82 -0.82
C GLU A 230 67.51 -69.08 -1.42
N ARG A 231 67.18 -69.43 -2.68
CA ARG A 231 67.83 -70.55 -3.38
C ARG A 231 69.31 -70.29 -3.66
N LEU A 232 69.66 -69.11 -4.17
CA LEU A 232 71.05 -68.75 -4.46
C LEU A 232 71.92 -68.75 -3.20
N LEU A 233 71.39 -68.25 -2.09
CA LEU A 233 72.10 -68.27 -0.79
C LEU A 233 72.26 -69.68 -0.24
N SER A 234 71.32 -70.58 -0.52
CA SER A 234 71.42 -71.99 -0.13
C SER A 234 72.47 -72.77 -0.95
N GLU A 235 72.75 -72.36 -2.19
CA GLU A 235 73.74 -72.99 -3.08
C GLU A 235 75.18 -72.45 -2.89
N GLY A 236 75.34 -71.28 -2.27
CA GLY A 236 76.60 -70.52 -2.21
C GLY A 236 77.71 -71.02 -1.27
N ASN A 237 77.58 -72.17 -0.62
CA ASN A 237 78.51 -72.60 0.44
C ASN A 237 79.73 -73.44 -0.06
N GLY A 238 79.98 -73.54 -1.37
CA GLY A 238 80.88 -74.56 -1.94
C GLY A 238 82.10 -74.14 -2.79
N ASN A 239 82.31 -72.87 -3.15
CA ASN A 239 83.23 -72.56 -4.27
C ASN A 239 84.28 -71.45 -4.01
N GLN A 240 85.05 -71.60 -2.94
CA GLN A 240 86.18 -70.72 -2.59
C GLN A 240 87.33 -70.75 -3.63
N GLN A 241 87.44 -71.81 -4.43
CA GLN A 241 88.41 -71.91 -5.53
C GLN A 241 88.06 -71.06 -6.76
N ARG A 242 86.78 -70.79 -7.02
CA ARG A 242 86.37 -70.00 -8.22
C ARG A 242 86.70 -68.52 -8.06
N TYR A 243 86.65 -68.01 -6.83
CA TYR A 243 87.06 -66.65 -6.49
C TYR A 243 88.57 -66.43 -6.65
N GLN A 244 89.40 -67.43 -6.34
CA GLN A 244 90.85 -67.33 -6.56
C GLN A 244 91.21 -67.28 -8.06
N VAL A 245 90.49 -68.04 -8.90
CA VAL A 245 90.70 -68.01 -10.36
C VAL A 245 90.28 -66.65 -10.95
N MET A 246 89.18 -66.08 -10.48
CA MET A 246 88.70 -64.77 -10.95
C MET A 246 89.65 -63.62 -10.54
N LEU A 247 90.21 -63.66 -9.33
CA LEU A 247 91.20 -62.67 -8.89
C LEU A 247 92.46 -62.71 -9.74
N ARG A 248 92.90 -63.91 -10.15
CA ARG A 248 94.06 -64.10 -11.01
C ARG A 248 93.84 -63.53 -12.43
N GLU A 249 92.64 -63.71 -12.99
CA GLU A 249 92.26 -63.11 -14.28
C GLU A 249 92.17 -61.58 -14.24
N VAL A 250 91.77 -61.01 -13.10
CA VAL A 250 91.74 -59.56 -12.92
C VAL A 250 93.15 -58.98 -12.80
N GLU A 251 94.06 -59.67 -12.11
CA GLU A 251 95.49 -59.30 -12.03
C GLU A 251 96.15 -59.31 -13.42
N GLU A 252 95.88 -60.34 -14.23
CA GLU A 252 96.41 -60.47 -15.59
C GLU A 252 95.92 -59.34 -16.51
N LYS A 253 94.64 -58.98 -16.43
CA LYS A 253 94.06 -57.89 -17.22
C LYS A 253 94.54 -56.50 -16.77
N LEU A 254 94.77 -56.30 -15.47
CA LEU A 254 95.37 -55.06 -14.95
C LEU A 254 96.84 -54.93 -15.37
N GLY A 255 97.61 -56.03 -15.38
CA GLY A 255 98.97 -56.07 -15.91
C GLY A 255 99.04 -55.68 -17.38
N GLY A 256 98.14 -56.22 -18.22
CA GLY A 256 98.07 -55.88 -19.64
C GLY A 256 97.66 -54.43 -19.94
N LEU A 257 96.89 -53.79 -19.04
CA LEU A 257 96.57 -52.37 -19.15
C LEU A 257 97.75 -51.47 -18.73
N LEU A 258 98.57 -51.91 -17.78
CA LEU A 258 99.79 -51.20 -17.35
C LEU A 258 100.90 -51.23 -18.41
N ASP A 259 101.10 -52.35 -19.12
CA ASP A 259 102.06 -52.46 -20.22
C ASP A 259 101.65 -51.64 -21.46
N ASN A 260 100.34 -51.49 -21.70
CA ASN A 260 99.82 -50.61 -22.75
C ASN A 260 99.94 -49.11 -22.40
N MET A 261 100.04 -48.75 -21.12
CA MET A 261 100.24 -47.35 -20.69
C MET A 261 101.72 -46.92 -20.66
N THR A 262 102.67 -47.87 -20.54
CA THR A 262 104.12 -47.58 -20.56
C THR A 262 104.71 -47.56 -21.98
N SER A 263 104.04 -48.15 -22.96
CA SER A 263 104.46 -48.16 -24.37
C SER A 263 104.05 -46.91 -25.18
N ASP A 264 103.20 -46.04 -24.64
CA ASP A 264 102.71 -44.80 -25.30
C ASP A 264 103.46 -43.52 -24.88
N THR A 265 104.55 -43.63 -24.10
CA THR A 265 105.37 -42.48 -23.64
C THR A 265 106.73 -42.34 -24.33
N ALA A 266 106.94 -43.02 -25.46
CA ALA A 266 108.20 -43.00 -26.21
C ALA A 266 108.06 -42.70 -27.72
N VAL A 267 107.15 -41.81 -28.13
CA VAL A 267 107.18 -41.14 -29.45
C VAL A 267 106.51 -39.75 -29.36
N ASP A 268 107.22 -38.76 -28.81
CA ASP A 268 107.37 -37.43 -29.43
C ASP A 268 108.35 -36.61 -28.58
N GLY A 269 109.43 -36.22 -29.24
CA GLY A 269 110.23 -35.04 -28.91
C GLY A 269 109.84 -33.89 -29.83
#